data_AF-R7S6C2-F1
#
_entry.id   AF-R7S6C2-F1
#
_cell.length_a   1.000
_cell.length_b   1.000
_cell.length_c   1.000
_cell.angle_alpha   90.00
_cell.angle_beta   90.00
_cell.angle_gamma   90.00
#
_symmetry.space_group_name_H-M   'P 1'
#
loop_
_entity.id
_entity.type
_entity.pdbx_description
1 polymer ?
#
loop_
_entity_poly.entity_id
_entity_poly.type
_entity_poly.pdbx_seq_one_letter_code
_entity_poly.pdbx_strand_id
1 'polypeptide(L)'
;MAVLHSTIRSWLAFPGPQSISRIQGTFVRHLTSVFGSGQVLLLDKVWNFYRLARTALLGASLIIPSVPDAVIKAAAGKLTAFMLELLPLLDAAGPPASPTAVQQWALDDLDYHLPFRQHAPETISARAPGSFAHPAIIHSPGALASLWFARGVTYRAPFSRDYRAGRLFPDFAAWEAKRAAVVAEKGLADGEDGKYFCDITAYGAPSHGRKEENFKVYFEKEAEWRAHFPKGQPVPYVTAQAWMCKHLPGVGKLTSALCASDLVYSGLVEMPGVEEMGNMVCSIGAGAVKGLVALGLVQGKGPSSKVFPIFCRLYRALDSSLDAEQKAKMDFDVIMFEHLLCKYHRVQKL
;
A
#
# COMPACT_ATOMS: atom_id res chain seq x y z
N MET A 1 5.09 26.74 -36.56
CA MET A 1 4.70 25.73 -35.55
C MET A 1 4.67 26.28 -34.12
N ALA A 2 5.71 26.95 -33.62
CA ALA A 2 5.75 27.47 -32.24
C ALA A 2 4.66 28.52 -31.89
N VAL A 3 4.38 29.44 -32.82
CA VAL A 3 3.33 30.47 -32.65
C VAL A 3 1.93 29.83 -32.60
N LEU A 4 1.63 28.91 -33.52
CA LEU A 4 0.37 28.17 -33.55
C LEU A 4 0.14 27.38 -32.24
N HIS A 5 1.18 26.73 -31.72
CA HIS A 5 1.14 26.03 -30.43
C HIS A 5 0.90 26.98 -29.24
N SER A 6 1.53 28.15 -29.23
CA SER A 6 1.34 29.18 -28.21
C SER A 6 -0.09 29.74 -28.24
N THR A 7 -0.59 30.08 -29.42
CA THR A 7 -1.94 30.61 -29.63
C THR A 7 -3.00 29.59 -29.21
N ILE A 8 -2.87 28.32 -29.60
CA ILE A 8 -3.81 27.25 -29.20
C ILE A 8 -3.78 27.02 -27.68
N ARG A 9 -2.60 27.05 -27.04
CA ARG A 9 -2.48 26.90 -25.57
C ARG A 9 -3.13 28.04 -24.81
N SER A 10 -2.95 29.27 -25.28
CA SER A 10 -3.52 30.47 -24.67
C SER A 10 -5.04 30.57 -24.86
N TRP A 11 -5.55 30.18 -26.04
CA TRP A 11 -6.99 30.19 -26.32
C TRP A 11 -7.77 29.11 -25.56
N LEU A 12 -7.16 27.94 -25.33
CA LEU A 12 -7.85 26.78 -24.76
C LEU A 12 -7.58 26.55 -23.26
N ALA A 13 -6.84 27.42 -22.59
CA ALA A 13 -6.37 27.20 -21.21
C ALA A 13 -5.75 25.80 -21.04
N PHE A 14 -4.91 25.40 -22.00
CA PHE A 14 -4.40 24.04 -22.12
C PHE A 14 -2.96 23.93 -21.58
N PRO A 15 -2.62 22.92 -20.74
CA PRO A 15 -3.48 21.87 -20.19
C PRO A 15 -3.97 22.20 -18.77
N GLY A 16 -5.27 22.46 -18.60
CA GLY A 16 -5.95 22.37 -17.31
C GLY A 16 -6.47 20.95 -17.02
N PRO A 17 -6.77 20.60 -15.76
CA PRO A 17 -7.28 19.26 -15.38
C PRO A 17 -8.56 18.84 -16.13
N GLN A 18 -9.40 19.82 -16.51
CA GLN A 18 -10.63 19.58 -17.27
C GLN A 18 -10.40 19.38 -18.78
N SER A 19 -9.21 19.69 -19.28
CA SER A 19 -8.90 19.67 -20.72
C SER A 19 -8.55 18.27 -21.24
N ILE A 20 -8.02 17.38 -20.38
CA ILE A 20 -7.68 15.99 -20.76
C ILE A 20 -8.94 15.19 -21.06
N SER A 21 -9.97 15.30 -20.22
CA SER A 21 -11.26 14.61 -20.42
C SER A 21 -11.93 15.06 -21.73
N ARG A 22 -11.80 16.34 -22.10
CA ARG A 22 -12.31 16.87 -23.37
C ARG A 22 -11.54 16.34 -24.58
N ILE A 23 -10.22 16.21 -24.49
CA ILE A 23 -9.40 15.62 -25.55
C ILE A 23 -9.71 14.14 -25.73
N GLN A 24 -9.74 13.38 -24.63
CA GLN A 24 -10.10 11.97 -24.64
C GLN A 24 -11.52 11.76 -25.19
N GLY A 25 -12.48 12.58 -24.77
CA GLY A 25 -13.84 12.56 -25.33
C GLY A 25 -13.88 12.91 -26.82
N THR A 26 -13.08 13.88 -27.27
CA THR A 26 -13.02 14.29 -28.69
C THR A 26 -12.36 13.21 -29.56
N PHE A 27 -11.29 12.58 -29.06
CA PHE A 27 -10.63 11.46 -29.70
C PHE A 27 -11.55 10.25 -29.86
N VAL A 28 -12.24 9.86 -28.79
CA VAL A 28 -13.24 8.78 -28.83
C VAL A 28 -14.34 9.11 -29.83
N ARG A 29 -14.93 10.32 -29.74
CA ARG A 29 -16.00 10.75 -30.64
C ARG A 29 -15.57 10.74 -32.10
N HIS A 30 -14.34 11.17 -32.40
CA HIS A 30 -13.83 11.19 -33.77
C HIS A 30 -13.61 9.78 -34.31
N LEU A 31 -13.01 8.87 -33.52
CA LEU A 31 -12.83 7.48 -33.94
C LEU A 31 -14.17 6.77 -34.16
N THR A 32 -15.13 6.91 -33.25
CA THR A 32 -16.45 6.29 -33.43
C THR A 32 -17.19 6.87 -34.63
N SER A 33 -16.98 8.16 -34.93
CA SER A 33 -17.58 8.82 -36.10
C SER A 33 -16.95 8.39 -37.42
N VAL A 34 -15.63 8.18 -37.46
CA VAL A 34 -14.92 7.81 -38.70
C VAL A 34 -15.11 6.32 -39.03
N PHE A 35 -15.09 5.46 -38.02
CA PHE A 35 -15.18 4.01 -38.22
C PHE A 35 -16.61 3.47 -38.10
N GLY A 36 -17.59 4.31 -37.74
CA GLY A 36 -19.00 3.94 -37.64
C GLY A 36 -19.34 2.89 -36.56
N SER A 37 -18.38 2.53 -35.71
CA SER A 37 -18.53 1.48 -34.70
C SER A 37 -17.72 1.79 -33.44
N GLY A 38 -18.31 1.50 -32.28
CA GLY A 38 -17.62 1.57 -30.99
C GLY A 38 -16.54 0.49 -30.80
N GLN A 39 -16.56 -0.57 -31.61
CA GLN A 39 -15.60 -1.67 -31.50
C GLN A 39 -14.16 -1.25 -31.83
N VAL A 40 -13.96 -0.14 -32.56
CA VAL A 40 -12.63 0.42 -32.81
C VAL A 40 -11.88 0.77 -31.52
N LEU A 41 -12.62 1.07 -30.44
CA LEU A 41 -12.04 1.40 -29.14
C LEU A 41 -11.48 0.18 -28.40
N LEU A 42 -11.89 -1.03 -28.82
CA LEU A 42 -11.42 -2.30 -28.25
C LEU A 42 -10.09 -2.76 -28.89
N LEU A 43 -9.64 -2.08 -29.94
CA LEU A 43 -8.34 -2.38 -30.54
C LEU A 43 -7.23 -1.94 -29.57
N ASP A 44 -6.32 -2.86 -29.22
CA ASP A 44 -5.25 -2.59 -28.27
C ASP A 44 -4.44 -1.32 -28.58
N LYS A 45 -4.17 -1.05 -29.86
CA LYS A 45 -3.44 0.16 -30.27
C LYS A 45 -4.24 1.44 -30.02
N VAL A 46 -5.55 1.41 -30.20
CA VAL A 46 -6.45 2.54 -29.97
C VAL A 46 -6.63 2.78 -28.47
N TRP A 47 -6.82 1.71 -27.70
CA TRP A 47 -6.89 1.77 -26.24
C TRP A 47 -5.58 2.27 -25.63
N ASN A 48 -4.43 1.77 -26.09
CA ASN A 48 -3.12 2.23 -25.67
C ASN A 48 -2.91 3.70 -26.03
N PHE A 49 -3.30 4.15 -27.22
CA PHE A 49 -3.22 5.56 -27.57
C PHE A 49 -4.13 6.42 -26.69
N TYR A 50 -5.36 5.99 -26.37
CA TYR A 50 -6.25 6.70 -25.46
C TYR A 50 -5.67 6.84 -24.05
N ARG A 51 -5.05 5.77 -23.53
CA ARG A 51 -4.35 5.74 -22.23
C ARG A 51 -3.11 6.62 -22.22
N LEU A 52 -2.38 6.65 -23.33
CA LEU A 52 -1.13 7.38 -23.51
C LEU A 52 -1.30 8.75 -24.17
N ALA A 53 -2.53 9.17 -24.48
CA ALA A 53 -2.84 10.40 -25.22
C ALA A 53 -2.23 11.63 -24.52
N ARG A 54 -2.19 11.62 -23.19
CA ARG A 54 -1.49 12.63 -22.39
C ARG A 54 0.00 12.71 -22.72
N THR A 55 0.66 11.56 -22.85
CA THR A 55 2.10 11.45 -23.16
C THR A 55 2.38 11.76 -24.63
N ALA A 56 1.51 11.31 -25.55
CA ALA A 56 1.67 11.50 -26.99
C ALA A 56 1.35 12.94 -27.45
N LEU A 57 0.28 13.57 -26.94
CA LEU A 57 -0.15 14.91 -27.35
C LEU A 57 0.65 16.04 -26.69
N LEU A 58 1.23 15.81 -25.51
CA LEU A 58 2.05 16.81 -24.84
C LEU A 58 3.48 16.84 -25.36
N GLY A 59 3.86 15.88 -26.21
CA GLY A 59 5.22 15.70 -26.70
C GLY A 59 6.21 15.55 -25.54
N ALA A 60 7.48 15.34 -25.86
CA ALA A 60 8.56 15.36 -24.89
C ALA A 60 8.78 16.76 -24.24
N SER A 61 7.81 17.69 -24.25
CA SER A 61 7.95 19.08 -23.83
C SER A 61 7.14 19.47 -22.59
N LEU A 62 6.53 18.52 -21.88
CA LEU A 62 6.59 18.58 -20.42
C LEU A 62 7.89 17.91 -19.98
N ILE A 63 9.04 18.51 -20.33
CA ILE A 63 10.27 18.29 -19.57
C ILE A 63 10.04 18.99 -18.23
N ILE A 64 9.20 18.37 -17.42
CA ILE A 64 9.44 18.38 -15.99
C ILE A 64 10.89 17.88 -15.88
N PRO A 65 11.82 18.62 -15.25
CA PRO A 65 13.21 18.19 -15.17
C PRO A 65 13.22 16.74 -14.68
N SER A 66 13.54 15.80 -15.58
CA SER A 66 13.55 14.40 -15.24
C SER A 66 14.68 14.24 -14.25
N VAL A 67 14.39 13.69 -13.07
CA VAL A 67 15.44 13.36 -12.10
C VAL A 67 16.52 12.56 -12.84
N PRO A 68 17.78 13.04 -12.91
CA PRO A 68 18.81 12.38 -13.71
C PRO A 68 18.99 10.92 -13.28
N ASP A 69 19.35 10.03 -14.22
CA ASP A 69 19.56 8.61 -13.89
C ASP A 69 20.62 8.41 -12.81
N ALA A 70 21.67 9.25 -12.80
CA ALA A 70 22.69 9.25 -11.75
C ALA A 70 22.09 9.49 -10.36
N VAL A 71 21.08 10.36 -10.24
CA VAL A 71 20.39 10.64 -8.97
C VAL A 71 19.52 9.47 -8.54
N ILE A 72 18.81 8.83 -9.48
CA ILE A 72 18.04 7.60 -9.20
C ILE A 72 18.97 6.48 -8.74
N LYS A 73 20.11 6.29 -9.42
CA LYS A 73 21.11 5.27 -9.06
C LYS A 73 21.72 5.53 -7.69
N ALA A 74 22.04 6.77 -7.37
CA ALA A 74 22.52 7.15 -6.03
C ALA A 74 21.47 6.86 -4.94
N ALA A 75 20.19 7.18 -5.20
CA ALA A 75 19.11 6.86 -4.27
C ALA A 75 18.89 5.35 -4.09
N ALA A 76 18.95 4.57 -5.17
CA ALA A 76 18.89 3.11 -5.12
C ALA A 76 20.06 2.54 -4.29
N GLY A 77 21.27 3.09 -4.44
CA GLY A 77 22.43 2.71 -3.63
C GLY A 77 22.21 2.93 -2.13
N LYS A 78 21.60 4.07 -1.74
CA LYS A 78 21.25 4.34 -0.33
C LYS A 78 20.23 3.34 0.22
N LEU A 79 19.19 3.02 -0.55
CA LEU A 79 18.19 2.03 -0.15
C LEU A 79 18.78 0.62 -0.07
N THR A 80 19.67 0.26 -1.00
CA THR A 80 20.38 -1.02 -0.99
C THR A 80 21.21 -1.14 0.27
N ALA A 81 22.04 -0.14 0.58
CA ALA A 81 22.85 -0.14 1.80
C ALA A 81 21.99 -0.29 3.06
N PHE A 82 20.89 0.47 3.15
CA PHE A 82 19.96 0.37 4.28
C PHE A 82 19.33 -1.02 4.43
N MET A 83 18.91 -1.65 3.33
CA MET A 83 18.38 -3.02 3.38
C MET A 83 19.46 -4.03 3.76
N LEU A 84 20.64 -3.96 3.15
CA LEU A 84 21.72 -4.90 3.44
C LEU A 84 22.21 -4.78 4.89
N GLU A 85 22.19 -3.57 5.48
CA GLU A 85 22.49 -3.36 6.90
C GLU A 85 21.46 -4.06 7.81
N LEU A 86 20.18 -4.10 7.43
CA LEU A 86 19.12 -4.75 8.22
C LEU A 86 18.92 -6.23 7.89
N LEU A 87 19.45 -6.72 6.77
CA LEU A 87 19.26 -8.10 6.31
C LEU A 87 19.71 -9.17 7.32
N PRO A 88 20.78 -8.98 8.13
CA PRO A 88 21.15 -9.91 9.19
C PRO A 88 20.07 -10.10 10.26
N LEU A 89 19.13 -9.17 10.43
CA LEU A 89 18.02 -9.32 11.39
C LEU A 89 17.03 -10.42 10.97
N LEU A 90 17.12 -10.91 9.73
CA LEU A 90 16.29 -12.00 9.21
C LEU A 90 16.93 -13.38 9.42
N ASP A 91 18.14 -13.44 9.98
CA ASP A 91 18.85 -14.71 10.15
C ASP A 91 18.18 -15.59 11.21
N ALA A 92 18.06 -16.88 10.90
CA ALA A 92 17.50 -17.88 11.82
C ALA A 92 18.32 -18.03 13.12
N ALA A 93 19.60 -17.62 13.10
CA ALA A 93 20.47 -17.62 14.27
C ALA A 93 20.10 -16.54 15.31
N GLY A 94 19.18 -15.64 14.98
CA GLY A 94 18.79 -14.51 15.82
C GLY A 94 19.53 -13.22 15.46
N PRO A 95 19.24 -12.12 16.18
CA PRO A 95 19.85 -10.83 15.90
C PRO A 95 21.38 -10.85 16.16
N PRO A 96 22.15 -9.98 15.48
CA PRO A 96 23.60 -9.86 15.72
C PRO A 96 23.93 -9.60 17.18
N ALA A 97 25.01 -10.21 17.68
CA ALA A 97 25.46 -10.03 19.07
C ALA A 97 25.88 -8.58 19.41
N SER A 98 26.20 -7.78 18.39
CA SER A 98 26.55 -6.35 18.52
C SER A 98 25.89 -5.58 17.38
N PRO A 99 24.61 -5.19 17.54
CA PRO A 99 23.87 -4.54 16.48
C PRO A 99 24.41 -3.13 16.21
N THR A 100 24.41 -2.71 14.94
CA THR A 100 24.64 -1.30 14.57
C THR A 100 23.54 -0.40 15.13
N ALA A 101 23.73 0.93 15.10
CA ALA A 101 22.69 1.87 15.53
C ALA A 101 21.38 1.71 14.74
N VAL A 102 21.46 1.44 13.43
CA VAL A 102 20.29 1.21 12.58
C VAL A 102 19.63 -0.13 12.89
N GLN A 103 20.41 -1.17 13.16
CA GLN A 103 19.89 -2.48 13.56
C GLN A 103 19.21 -2.41 14.93
N GLN A 104 19.82 -1.73 15.90
CA GLN A 104 19.23 -1.53 17.23
C GLN A 104 17.92 -0.75 17.13
N TRP A 105 17.91 0.35 16.35
CA TRP A 105 16.70 1.10 16.08
C TRP A 105 15.59 0.21 15.51
N ALA A 106 15.91 -0.70 14.58
CA ALA A 106 14.93 -1.64 14.05
C ALA A 106 14.44 -2.64 15.11
N LEU A 107 15.34 -3.17 15.94
CA LEU A 107 15.03 -4.12 17.02
C LEU A 107 14.11 -3.53 18.10
N ASP A 108 14.19 -2.22 18.35
CA ASP A 108 13.36 -1.54 19.35
C ASP A 108 11.85 -1.61 19.02
N ASP A 109 11.47 -1.64 17.74
CA ASP A 109 10.08 -1.85 17.29
C ASP A 109 10.08 -2.43 15.87
N LEU A 110 10.24 -3.76 15.74
CA LEU A 110 10.33 -4.45 14.44
C LEU A 110 9.10 -4.20 13.56
N ASP A 111 7.90 -4.19 14.13
CA ASP A 111 6.66 -3.91 13.38
C ASP A 111 6.67 -2.48 12.80
N TYR A 112 7.24 -1.53 13.54
CA TYR A 112 7.27 -0.13 13.16
C TYR A 112 8.50 0.29 12.35
N HIS A 113 9.64 -0.38 12.47
CA HIS A 113 10.91 0.06 11.87
C HIS A 113 11.44 -0.86 10.77
N LEU A 114 11.15 -2.16 10.80
CA LEU A 114 11.68 -3.11 9.82
C LEU A 114 11.10 -2.85 8.41
N PRO A 115 11.92 -2.73 7.35
CA PRO A 115 11.43 -2.54 5.98
C PRO A 115 10.89 -3.84 5.37
N PHE A 116 11.28 -5.00 5.88
CA PHE A 116 10.88 -6.31 5.40
C PHE A 116 9.51 -6.69 5.96
N ARG A 117 8.46 -6.13 5.35
CA ARG A 117 7.07 -6.19 5.84
C ARG A 117 6.61 -7.59 6.27
N GLN A 118 6.98 -8.62 5.51
CA GLN A 118 6.56 -10.00 5.76
C GLN A 118 7.28 -10.66 6.93
N HIS A 119 8.40 -10.08 7.37
CA HIS A 119 9.19 -10.54 8.52
C HIS A 119 8.85 -9.76 9.81
N ALA A 120 7.95 -8.79 9.74
CA ALA A 120 7.46 -8.09 10.93
C ALA A 120 6.65 -9.06 11.82
N PRO A 121 6.85 -9.06 13.16
CA PRO A 121 6.19 -10.00 14.08
C PRO A 121 4.65 -10.07 13.94
N GLU A 122 3.96 -8.95 13.79
CA GLU A 122 2.51 -8.93 13.59
C GLU A 122 2.11 -9.60 12.26
N THR A 123 2.87 -9.40 11.19
CA THR A 123 2.60 -10.00 9.87
C THR A 123 2.87 -11.50 9.89
N ILE A 124 3.98 -11.93 10.50
CA ILE A 124 4.30 -13.37 10.70
C ILE A 124 3.15 -14.04 11.45
N SER A 125 2.72 -13.45 12.57
CA SER A 125 1.65 -14.02 13.37
C SER A 125 0.29 -14.06 12.65
N ALA A 126 -0.03 -13.04 11.85
CA ALA A 126 -1.25 -13.00 11.05
C ALA A 126 -1.30 -14.09 9.98
N ARG A 127 -0.13 -14.49 9.46
CA ARG A 127 0.03 -15.49 8.39
C ARG A 127 0.41 -16.88 8.91
N ALA A 128 0.59 -17.07 10.21
CA ALA A 128 0.90 -18.37 10.80
C ALA A 128 -0.22 -19.40 10.49
N PRO A 129 0.08 -20.71 10.45
CA PRO A 129 -0.94 -21.74 10.29
C PRO A 129 -2.09 -21.57 11.29
N GLY A 130 -3.32 -21.56 10.79
CA GLY A 130 -4.53 -21.33 11.60
C GLY A 130 -4.91 -19.86 11.83
N SER A 131 -4.06 -18.90 11.41
CA SER A 131 -4.35 -17.46 11.55
C SER A 131 -5.17 -16.90 10.39
N PHE A 132 -5.81 -15.75 10.63
CA PHE A 132 -6.79 -15.13 9.73
C PHE A 132 -6.26 -14.76 8.33
N ALA A 133 -4.97 -14.51 8.16
CA ALA A 133 -4.35 -14.18 6.86
C ALA A 133 -3.58 -15.37 6.25
N HIS A 134 -3.71 -16.58 6.81
CA HIS A 134 -3.11 -17.76 6.22
C HIS A 134 -3.89 -18.18 4.95
N PRO A 135 -3.24 -18.54 3.82
CA PRO A 135 -3.93 -18.90 2.58
C PRO A 135 -4.97 -20.03 2.70
N ALA A 136 -4.74 -21.00 3.59
CA ALA A 136 -5.71 -22.07 3.85
C ALA A 136 -6.92 -21.63 4.71
N ILE A 137 -6.82 -20.50 5.41
CA ILE A 137 -7.80 -20.06 6.42
C ILE A 137 -8.61 -18.86 5.95
N ILE A 138 -8.03 -17.97 5.14
CA ILE A 138 -8.63 -16.71 4.70
C ILE A 138 -10.03 -16.85 4.06
N HIS A 139 -10.37 -18.02 3.54
CA HIS A 139 -11.71 -18.32 3.02
C HIS A 139 -12.73 -18.79 4.07
N SER A 140 -12.32 -19.00 5.31
CA SER A 140 -13.17 -19.41 6.43
C SER A 140 -14.00 -18.23 6.98
N PRO A 141 -15.15 -18.49 7.61
CA PRO A 141 -15.94 -17.45 8.26
C PRO A 141 -15.09 -16.61 9.22
N GLY A 142 -15.25 -15.29 9.14
CA GLY A 142 -14.62 -14.35 10.07
C GLY A 142 -13.16 -14.03 9.78
N ALA A 143 -12.51 -14.72 8.84
CA ALA A 143 -11.10 -14.49 8.54
C ALA A 143 -10.86 -13.11 7.90
N LEU A 144 -11.72 -12.67 6.97
CA LEU A 144 -11.64 -11.34 6.38
C LEU A 144 -11.97 -10.26 7.41
N ALA A 145 -13.04 -10.44 8.18
CA ALA A 145 -13.40 -9.50 9.24
C ALA A 145 -12.26 -9.34 10.26
N SER A 146 -11.63 -10.45 10.66
CA SER A 146 -10.49 -10.47 11.59
C SER A 146 -9.27 -9.74 11.00
N LEU A 147 -8.98 -9.89 9.71
CA LEU A 147 -7.92 -9.16 9.02
C LEU A 147 -8.18 -7.65 9.03
N TRP A 148 -9.40 -7.24 8.68
CA TRP A 148 -9.81 -5.84 8.68
C TRP A 148 -9.80 -5.25 10.08
N PHE A 149 -10.19 -6.02 11.09
CA PHE A 149 -10.10 -5.63 12.50
C PHE A 149 -8.64 -5.49 12.95
N ALA A 150 -7.78 -6.43 12.57
CA ALA A 150 -6.36 -6.38 12.87
C ALA A 150 -5.73 -5.09 12.35
N ARG A 151 -5.92 -4.75 11.07
CA ARG A 151 -5.36 -3.51 10.49
C ARG A 151 -6.11 -2.25 10.88
N GLY A 152 -7.43 -2.36 10.95
CA GLY A 152 -8.36 -1.25 11.11
C GLY A 152 -8.63 -0.83 12.54
N VAL A 153 -8.31 -1.66 13.55
CA VAL A 153 -8.58 -1.35 14.98
C VAL A 153 -7.41 -1.75 15.87
N THR A 154 -6.94 -2.99 15.82
CA THR A 154 -6.02 -3.49 16.86
C THR A 154 -4.54 -3.29 16.56
N TYR A 155 -4.14 -2.99 15.31
CA TYR A 155 -2.74 -2.78 14.93
C TYR A 155 -2.05 -1.79 15.88
N ARG A 156 -0.90 -2.18 16.44
CA ARG A 156 -0.14 -1.47 17.50
C ARG A 156 -0.85 -1.22 18.83
N ALA A 157 -2.10 -1.63 18.99
CA ALA A 157 -2.75 -1.63 20.30
C ALA A 157 -2.09 -2.68 21.21
N PRO A 158 -2.00 -2.46 22.53
CA PRO A 158 -1.48 -3.44 23.48
C PRO A 158 -2.04 -4.86 23.29
N PHE A 159 -3.34 -4.97 23.02
CA PHE A 159 -4.00 -6.25 22.71
C PHE A 159 -3.31 -7.04 21.58
N SER A 160 -2.91 -6.38 20.49
CA SER A 160 -2.28 -7.06 19.35
C SER A 160 -0.89 -7.62 19.66
N ARG A 161 -0.21 -7.04 20.66
CA ARG A 161 1.12 -7.47 21.12
C ARG A 161 1.01 -8.61 22.11
N ASP A 162 0.09 -8.49 23.07
CA ASP A 162 -0.17 -9.50 24.10
C ASP A 162 -0.78 -10.78 23.49
N TYR A 163 -1.65 -10.62 22.48
CA TYR A 163 -2.37 -11.71 21.84
C TYR A 163 -2.09 -11.74 20.34
N ARG A 164 -0.82 -11.98 19.97
CA ARG A 164 -0.45 -12.13 18.54
C ARG A 164 -1.19 -13.29 17.89
N ALA A 165 -1.19 -14.46 18.55
CA ALA A 165 -1.92 -15.66 18.15
C ALA A 165 -3.40 -15.61 18.58
N GLY A 166 -4.25 -16.41 17.93
CA GLY A 166 -5.66 -16.56 18.32
C GLY A 166 -6.54 -15.34 18.00
N ARG A 167 -6.15 -14.52 17.03
CA ARG A 167 -6.92 -13.34 16.55
C ARG A 167 -7.84 -13.65 15.37
N LEU A 168 -8.10 -14.93 15.11
CA LEU A 168 -9.16 -15.35 14.19
C LEU A 168 -10.45 -15.48 15.00
N PHE A 169 -11.44 -14.68 14.63
CA PHE A 169 -12.76 -14.71 15.23
C PHE A 169 -13.76 -15.16 14.16
N PRO A 170 -14.43 -16.32 14.30
CA PRO A 170 -15.38 -16.81 13.30
C PRO A 170 -16.64 -15.95 13.19
N ASP A 171 -17.00 -15.27 14.27
CA ASP A 171 -18.14 -14.36 14.37
C ASP A 171 -17.90 -13.30 15.46
N PHE A 172 -18.86 -12.38 15.62
CA PHE A 172 -18.77 -11.30 16.61
C PHE A 172 -18.91 -11.80 18.05
N ALA A 173 -19.64 -12.90 18.30
CA ALA A 173 -19.79 -13.45 19.65
C ALA A 173 -18.46 -14.03 20.17
N ALA A 174 -17.67 -14.66 19.30
CA ALA A 174 -16.33 -15.13 19.62
C ALA A 174 -15.39 -13.97 19.99
N TRP A 175 -15.54 -12.81 19.32
CA TRP A 175 -14.84 -11.59 19.72
C TRP A 175 -15.27 -11.10 21.10
N GLU A 176 -16.58 -10.97 21.36
CA GLU A 176 -17.10 -10.50 22.65
C GLU A 176 -16.64 -11.40 23.81
N ALA A 177 -16.66 -12.72 23.60
CA ALA A 177 -16.15 -13.68 24.58
C ALA A 177 -14.65 -13.48 24.85
N LYS A 178 -13.84 -13.31 23.80
CA LYS A 178 -12.40 -13.04 23.96
C LYS A 178 -12.16 -11.71 24.66
N ARG A 179 -12.88 -10.65 24.27
CA ARG A 179 -12.79 -9.33 24.89
C ARG A 179 -13.10 -9.40 26.39
N ALA A 180 -14.21 -10.04 26.77
CA ALA A 180 -14.60 -10.21 28.16
C ALA A 180 -13.55 -10.98 28.97
N ALA A 181 -13.02 -12.08 28.42
CA ALA A 181 -11.96 -12.85 29.07
C ALA A 181 -10.69 -12.03 29.27
N VAL A 182 -10.29 -11.23 28.27
CA VAL A 182 -9.09 -10.37 28.36
C VAL A 182 -9.28 -9.23 29.36
N VAL A 183 -10.47 -8.60 29.39
CA VAL A 183 -10.79 -7.56 30.38
C VAL A 183 -10.70 -8.12 31.80
N ALA A 184 -11.26 -9.32 32.03
CA ALA A 184 -11.17 -10.00 33.32
C ALA A 184 -9.72 -10.40 33.67
N GLU A 185 -8.96 -10.95 32.73
CA GLU A 185 -7.56 -11.35 32.93
C GLU A 185 -6.67 -10.15 33.27
N LYS A 186 -6.84 -9.03 32.57
CA LYS A 186 -6.00 -7.83 32.71
C LYS A 186 -6.50 -6.87 33.78
N GLY A 187 -7.68 -7.12 34.37
CA GLY A 187 -8.30 -6.24 35.35
C GLY A 187 -8.55 -4.83 34.85
N LEU A 188 -8.92 -4.68 33.56
CA LEU A 188 -9.12 -3.36 32.94
C LEU A 188 -10.39 -2.71 33.51
N ALA A 189 -10.29 -1.48 33.98
CA ALA A 189 -11.45 -0.71 34.44
C ALA A 189 -12.30 -0.22 33.26
N ASP A 190 -13.57 0.12 33.54
CA ASP A 190 -14.48 0.71 32.56
C ASP A 190 -13.85 1.98 31.94
N GLY A 191 -13.70 1.98 30.61
CA GLY A 191 -13.10 3.08 29.85
C GLY A 191 -11.59 3.03 29.66
N GLU A 192 -10.86 2.15 30.37
CA GLU A 192 -9.43 1.87 30.10
C GLU A 192 -9.24 0.86 28.95
N ASP A 193 -10.24 0.02 28.74
CA ASP A 193 -10.29 -1.03 27.72
C ASP A 193 -10.15 -0.48 26.28
N GLY A 194 -10.75 0.67 25.98
CA GLY A 194 -10.70 1.26 24.64
C GLY A 194 -9.28 1.49 24.10
N LYS A 195 -8.35 1.96 24.94
CA LYS A 195 -6.94 2.18 24.53
C LYS A 195 -6.15 0.87 24.44
N TYR A 196 -6.56 -0.14 25.20
CA TYR A 196 -5.93 -1.45 25.17
C TYR A 196 -6.22 -2.19 23.85
N PHE A 197 -7.45 -2.05 23.34
CA PHE A 197 -7.88 -2.70 22.09
C PHE A 197 -7.68 -1.84 20.84
N CYS A 198 -7.62 -0.51 20.96
CA CYS A 198 -7.51 0.39 19.82
C CYS A 198 -6.50 1.52 20.01
N ASP A 199 -5.44 1.52 19.19
CA ASP A 199 -4.52 2.66 19.05
C ASP A 199 -4.93 3.55 17.86
N ILE A 200 -5.57 4.69 18.14
CA ILE A 200 -5.99 5.66 17.12
C ILE A 200 -4.81 6.35 16.42
N THR A 201 -3.59 6.23 16.95
CA THR A 201 -2.36 6.84 16.41
C THR A 201 -1.46 5.85 15.69
N ALA A 202 -1.90 4.60 15.50
CA ALA A 202 -1.08 3.50 14.99
C ALA A 202 -0.34 3.81 13.67
N TYR A 203 -0.94 4.66 12.82
CA TYR A 203 -0.39 5.08 11.52
C TYR A 203 0.07 6.56 11.46
N GLY A 204 0.27 7.20 12.61
CA GLY A 204 0.73 8.59 12.72
C GLY A 204 -0.33 9.49 13.36
N ALA A 205 -0.96 10.36 12.56
CA ALA A 205 -1.96 11.28 13.08
C ALA A 205 -3.19 10.52 13.64
N PRO A 206 -3.82 10.99 14.73
CA PRO A 206 -5.02 10.36 15.29
C PRO A 206 -6.12 10.18 14.25
N SER A 207 -6.67 8.97 14.14
CA SER A 207 -7.81 8.64 13.29
C SER A 207 -9.04 8.34 14.15
N HIS A 208 -9.92 9.33 14.31
CA HIS A 208 -11.14 9.17 15.13
C HIS A 208 -12.19 8.24 14.51
N GLY A 209 -12.02 7.84 13.24
CA GLY A 209 -12.83 6.79 12.62
C GLY A 209 -12.41 5.37 13.02
N ARG A 210 -11.22 5.21 13.61
CA ARG A 210 -10.69 3.94 14.11
C ARG A 210 -11.34 3.62 15.44
N LYS A 211 -12.27 2.66 15.46
CA LYS A 211 -13.02 2.32 16.66
C LYS A 211 -13.31 0.83 16.75
N GLU A 212 -13.42 0.31 17.97
CA GLU A 212 -13.66 -1.11 18.22
C GLU A 212 -15.02 -1.57 17.69
N GLU A 213 -16.03 -0.71 17.78
CA GLU A 213 -17.41 -0.99 17.38
C GLU A 213 -17.54 -1.27 15.87
N ASN A 214 -16.57 -0.84 15.07
CA ASN A 214 -16.52 -1.14 13.64
C ASN A 214 -16.43 -2.64 13.37
N PHE A 215 -15.95 -3.47 14.31
CA PHE A 215 -15.74 -4.89 14.07
C PHE A 215 -17.04 -5.64 13.78
N LYS A 216 -18.13 -5.29 14.46
CA LYS A 216 -19.45 -5.86 14.18
C LYS A 216 -19.84 -5.68 12.72
N VAL A 217 -19.63 -4.48 12.18
CA VAL A 217 -19.91 -4.14 10.79
C VAL A 217 -18.98 -4.90 9.83
N TYR A 218 -17.74 -5.18 10.22
CA TYR A 218 -16.81 -5.92 9.36
C TYR A 218 -17.27 -7.36 9.08
N PHE A 219 -17.94 -8.03 10.02
CA PHE A 219 -18.55 -9.35 9.74
C PHE A 219 -19.66 -9.26 8.70
N GLU A 220 -20.51 -8.23 8.76
CA GLU A 220 -21.54 -7.98 7.74
C GLU A 220 -20.89 -7.72 6.37
N LYS A 221 -19.81 -6.92 6.34
CA LYS A 221 -19.05 -6.62 5.12
C LYS A 221 -18.29 -7.81 4.56
N GLU A 222 -17.93 -8.79 5.38
CA GLU A 222 -17.33 -10.02 4.88
C GLU A 222 -18.31 -10.82 4.02
N ALA A 223 -19.58 -10.90 4.44
CA ALA A 223 -20.61 -11.53 3.62
C ALA A 223 -20.81 -10.78 2.29
N GLU A 224 -20.85 -9.45 2.32
CA GLU A 224 -20.93 -8.61 1.12
C GLU A 224 -19.72 -8.80 0.18
N TRP A 225 -18.50 -8.85 0.73
CA TRP A 225 -17.29 -9.11 -0.05
C TRP A 225 -17.38 -10.45 -0.77
N ARG A 226 -17.77 -11.51 -0.06
CA ARG A 226 -17.85 -12.87 -0.63
C ARG A 226 -18.93 -13.01 -1.69
N ALA A 227 -20.02 -12.25 -1.57
CA ALA A 227 -21.05 -12.17 -2.59
C ALA A 227 -20.56 -11.39 -3.84
N HIS A 228 -19.76 -10.35 -3.64
CA HIS A 228 -19.26 -9.51 -4.72
C HIS A 228 -18.05 -10.09 -5.47
N PHE A 229 -17.18 -10.79 -4.74
CA PHE A 229 -15.96 -11.41 -5.25
C PHE A 229 -16.00 -12.93 -5.00
N PRO A 230 -16.57 -13.71 -5.93
CA PRO A 230 -16.71 -15.14 -5.77
C PRO A 230 -15.34 -15.85 -5.72
N LYS A 231 -15.32 -17.02 -5.10
CA LYS A 231 -14.10 -17.84 -4.98
C LYS A 231 -13.55 -18.24 -6.35
N GLY A 232 -12.23 -18.37 -6.44
CA GLY A 232 -11.53 -18.99 -7.58
C GLY A 232 -10.77 -18.02 -8.48
N GLN A 233 -10.92 -16.70 -8.29
CA GLN A 233 -10.09 -15.70 -8.94
C GLN A 233 -9.64 -14.65 -7.93
N PRO A 234 -8.32 -14.35 -7.84
CA PRO A 234 -7.86 -13.26 -7.01
C PRO A 234 -8.41 -11.92 -7.51
N VAL A 235 -8.76 -11.03 -6.58
CA VAL A 235 -9.33 -9.72 -6.91
C VAL A 235 -8.21 -8.76 -7.31
N PRO A 236 -8.34 -7.97 -8.40
CA PRO A 236 -7.33 -6.97 -8.75
C PRO A 236 -7.05 -6.00 -7.58
N TYR A 237 -5.78 -5.68 -7.33
CA TYR A 237 -5.34 -4.93 -6.14
C TYR A 237 -6.09 -3.61 -5.92
N VAL A 238 -6.18 -2.79 -6.97
CA VAL A 238 -6.84 -1.47 -6.91
C VAL A 238 -8.34 -1.63 -6.66
N THR A 239 -8.97 -2.67 -7.23
CA THR A 239 -10.39 -2.99 -7.01
C THR A 239 -10.63 -3.37 -5.55
N ALA A 240 -9.81 -4.26 -4.99
CA ALA A 240 -9.87 -4.68 -3.60
C ALA A 240 -9.71 -3.48 -2.64
N GLN A 241 -8.68 -2.66 -2.86
CA GLN A 241 -8.41 -1.47 -2.06
C GLN A 241 -9.57 -0.47 -2.12
N ALA A 242 -10.08 -0.15 -3.32
CA ALA A 242 -11.17 0.79 -3.50
C ALA A 242 -12.45 0.33 -2.82
N TRP A 243 -12.76 -0.97 -2.93
CA TRP A 243 -13.91 -1.57 -2.26
C TRP A 243 -13.79 -1.42 -0.74
N MET A 244 -12.67 -1.83 -0.14
CA MET A 244 -12.46 -1.73 1.31
C MET A 244 -12.52 -0.28 1.80
N CYS A 245 -11.90 0.64 1.07
CA CYS A 245 -11.91 2.06 1.41
C CYS A 245 -13.33 2.68 1.39
N LYS A 246 -14.22 2.15 0.55
CA LYS A 246 -15.60 2.63 0.42
C LYS A 246 -16.55 2.00 1.43
N HIS A 247 -16.35 0.73 1.75
CA HIS A 247 -17.35 -0.07 2.46
C HIS A 247 -17.02 -0.33 3.93
N LEU A 248 -15.75 -0.22 4.35
CA LEU A 248 -15.36 -0.49 5.73
C LEU A 248 -15.28 0.81 6.55
N PRO A 249 -16.09 0.98 7.62
CA PRO A 249 -16.00 2.16 8.47
C PRO A 249 -14.63 2.29 9.13
N GLY A 250 -14.08 3.51 9.20
CA GLY A 250 -12.77 3.77 9.81
C GLY A 250 -11.55 3.34 8.97
N VAL A 251 -11.76 2.71 7.81
CA VAL A 251 -10.69 2.26 6.90
C VAL A 251 -10.49 3.28 5.78
N GLY A 252 -9.47 4.12 5.92
CA GLY A 252 -9.07 5.08 4.87
C GLY A 252 -8.22 4.46 3.75
N LYS A 253 -7.74 5.31 2.83
CA LYS A 253 -6.89 4.88 1.69
C LYS A 253 -5.65 4.10 2.10
N LEU A 254 -4.96 4.55 3.17
CA LEU A 254 -3.78 3.87 3.68
C LEU A 254 -4.13 2.49 4.24
N THR A 255 -5.07 2.43 5.18
CA THR A 255 -5.46 1.17 5.84
C THR A 255 -6.02 0.15 4.84
N SER A 256 -6.83 0.58 3.88
CA SER A 256 -7.34 -0.31 2.82
C SER A 256 -6.23 -0.85 1.91
N ALA A 257 -5.20 -0.05 1.60
CA ALA A 257 -4.03 -0.55 0.87
C ALA A 257 -3.22 -1.56 1.68
N LEU A 258 -3.08 -1.36 3.00
CA LEU A 258 -2.45 -2.34 3.89
C LEU A 258 -3.23 -3.65 3.96
N CYS A 259 -4.57 -3.58 4.06
CA CYS A 259 -5.43 -4.77 3.99
C CYS A 259 -5.28 -5.49 2.64
N ALA A 260 -5.31 -4.75 1.53
CA ALA A 260 -5.14 -5.32 0.19
C ALA A 260 -3.79 -6.03 0.07
N SER A 261 -2.73 -5.43 0.62
CA SER A 261 -1.40 -6.04 0.68
C SER A 261 -1.41 -7.36 1.45
N ASP A 262 -2.06 -7.46 2.60
CA ASP A 262 -2.14 -8.75 3.32
C ASP A 262 -2.92 -9.81 2.54
N LEU A 263 -3.97 -9.40 1.83
CA LEU A 263 -4.76 -10.29 0.99
C LEU A 263 -3.98 -10.79 -0.24
N VAL A 264 -2.98 -10.04 -0.73
CA VAL A 264 -2.05 -10.53 -1.76
C VAL A 264 -1.29 -11.74 -1.25
N TYR A 265 -0.67 -11.65 -0.09
CA TYR A 265 0.07 -12.77 0.50
C TYR A 265 -0.82 -13.90 1.04
N SER A 266 -2.13 -13.65 1.12
CA SER A 266 -3.14 -14.67 1.40
C SER A 266 -3.69 -15.36 0.14
N GLY A 267 -3.35 -14.86 -1.05
CA GLY A 267 -3.83 -15.37 -2.35
C GLY A 267 -5.22 -14.88 -2.77
N LEU A 268 -5.84 -13.95 -2.04
CA LEU A 268 -7.17 -13.40 -2.36
C LEU A 268 -7.14 -12.21 -3.30
N VAL A 269 -6.02 -11.50 -3.34
CA VAL A 269 -5.83 -10.30 -4.14
C VAL A 269 -4.63 -10.48 -5.04
N GLU A 270 -4.70 -9.97 -6.26
CA GLU A 270 -3.59 -10.02 -7.21
C GLU A 270 -2.45 -9.10 -6.77
N MET A 271 -1.20 -9.53 -6.98
CA MET A 271 -0.03 -8.67 -6.79
C MET A 271 -0.14 -7.48 -7.74
N PRO A 272 -0.09 -6.23 -7.25
CA PRO A 272 -0.16 -5.07 -8.13
C PRO A 272 1.07 -4.99 -9.02
N GLY A 273 0.90 -4.43 -10.22
CA GLY A 273 2.04 -4.00 -11.03
C GLY A 273 2.79 -2.84 -10.37
N VAL A 274 4.06 -2.64 -10.76
CA VAL A 274 4.88 -1.48 -10.34
C VAL A 274 4.16 -0.16 -10.62
N GLU A 275 3.46 -0.11 -11.75
CA GLU A 275 2.71 1.08 -12.15
C GLU A 275 1.50 1.34 -11.26
N GLU A 276 0.75 0.30 -10.91
CA GLU A 276 -0.42 0.40 -10.05
C GLU A 276 -0.01 0.83 -8.64
N MET A 277 1.05 0.23 -8.09
CA MET A 277 1.57 0.62 -6.78
C MET A 277 2.11 2.06 -6.78
N GLY A 278 2.84 2.47 -7.82
CA GLY A 278 3.33 3.85 -7.93
C GLY A 278 2.20 4.89 -7.95
N ASN A 279 1.09 4.57 -8.63
CA ASN A 279 -0.12 5.41 -8.62
C ASN A 279 -0.80 5.41 -7.25
N MET A 280 -0.86 4.25 -6.59
CA MET A 280 -1.40 4.11 -5.25
C MET A 280 -0.62 4.95 -4.24
N VAL A 281 0.72 4.89 -4.26
CA VAL A 281 1.61 5.71 -3.42
C VAL A 281 1.34 7.20 -3.60
N CYS A 282 1.18 7.65 -4.84
CA CYS A 282 0.82 9.04 -5.15
C CYS A 282 -0.55 9.42 -4.56
N SER A 283 -1.56 8.56 -4.72
CA SER A 283 -2.93 8.79 -4.23
C SER A 283 -3.05 8.80 -2.70
N ILE A 284 -2.28 7.95 -2.03
CA ILE A 284 -2.24 7.85 -0.56
C ILE A 284 -1.47 9.05 0.02
N GLY A 285 -0.34 9.45 -0.57
CA GLY A 285 0.41 10.63 -0.13
C GLY A 285 1.06 10.50 1.26
N ALA A 286 1.33 9.27 1.72
CA ALA A 286 1.82 9.00 3.08
C ALA A 286 3.32 8.66 3.13
N GLY A 287 3.71 7.65 3.91
CA GLY A 287 5.11 7.37 4.26
C GLY A 287 6.03 7.16 3.05
N ALA A 288 5.59 6.44 2.01
CA ALA A 288 6.43 6.17 0.85
C ALA A 288 6.78 7.44 0.08
N VAL A 289 5.84 8.40 -0.02
CA VAL A 289 6.13 9.72 -0.59
C VAL A 289 7.16 10.47 0.26
N LYS A 290 7.06 10.40 1.60
CA LYS A 290 8.09 10.98 2.49
C LYS A 290 9.45 10.32 2.28
N GLY A 291 9.50 9.02 1.99
CA GLY A 291 10.72 8.30 1.61
C GLY A 291 11.35 8.88 0.34
N LEU A 292 10.56 9.10 -0.71
CA LEU A 292 11.03 9.71 -1.95
C LEU A 292 11.51 11.16 -1.76
N VAL A 293 10.86 11.92 -0.86
CA VAL A 293 11.31 13.26 -0.48
C VAL A 293 12.63 13.19 0.29
N ALA A 294 12.77 12.26 1.24
CA ALA A 294 14.00 12.06 2.00
C ALA A 294 15.19 11.64 1.12
N LEU A 295 14.92 10.94 0.01
CA LEU A 295 15.93 10.61 -1.00
C LEU A 295 16.26 11.78 -1.95
N GLY A 296 15.60 12.93 -1.81
CA GLY A 296 15.79 14.10 -2.67
C GLY A 296 15.20 13.95 -4.08
N LEU A 297 14.34 12.95 -4.30
CA LEU A 297 13.78 12.65 -5.62
C LEU A 297 12.52 13.46 -5.92
N VAL A 298 11.76 13.83 -4.88
CA VAL A 298 10.52 14.61 -4.99
C VAL A 298 10.62 15.83 -4.09
N GLN A 299 10.11 16.98 -4.55
CA GLN A 299 10.05 18.21 -3.77
C GLN A 299 8.65 18.39 -3.15
N GLY A 300 8.59 18.72 -1.85
CA GLY A 300 7.40 19.26 -1.18
C GLY A 300 6.36 18.24 -0.69
N LYS A 301 5.32 18.76 -0.02
CA LYS A 301 4.13 18.04 0.45
C LYS A 301 3.02 18.14 -0.60
N GLY A 302 2.91 17.18 -1.51
CA GLY A 302 1.77 17.13 -2.43
C GLY A 302 1.83 15.91 -3.36
N PRO A 303 0.68 15.50 -3.94
CA PRO A 303 0.64 14.50 -5.00
C PRO A 303 1.30 15.09 -6.25
N SER A 304 2.62 15.01 -6.28
CA SER A 304 3.38 15.43 -7.44
C SER A 304 3.06 14.44 -8.55
N SER A 305 2.65 14.94 -9.71
CA SER A 305 2.55 14.16 -10.96
C SER A 305 3.85 13.41 -11.31
N LYS A 306 4.94 13.69 -10.58
CA LYS A 306 6.27 13.06 -10.64
C LYS A 306 6.44 11.82 -9.76
N VAL A 307 5.57 11.57 -8.77
CA VAL A 307 5.75 10.45 -7.80
C VAL A 307 5.74 9.11 -8.51
N PHE A 308 4.72 8.85 -9.35
CA PHE A 308 4.56 7.58 -10.05
C PHE A 308 5.76 7.22 -10.95
N PRO A 309 6.23 8.10 -11.87
CA PRO A 309 7.36 7.76 -12.73
C PRO A 309 8.68 7.57 -11.96
N ILE A 310 8.88 8.35 -10.89
CA ILE A 310 10.07 8.24 -10.02
C ILE A 310 10.04 6.93 -9.23
N PHE A 311 8.89 6.56 -8.67
CA PHE A 311 8.69 5.29 -7.97
C PHE A 311 9.06 4.11 -8.88
N CYS A 312 8.54 4.10 -10.11
CA CYS A 312 8.82 3.02 -11.07
C CYS A 312 10.31 2.92 -11.45
N ARG A 313 10.97 4.05 -11.69
CA ARG A 313 12.39 4.09 -12.02
C ARG A 313 13.26 3.63 -10.85
N LEU A 314 12.93 4.05 -9.64
CA LEU A 314 13.65 3.66 -8.43
C LEU A 314 13.46 2.17 -8.12
N TYR A 315 12.24 1.64 -8.24
CA TYR A 315 11.97 0.20 -8.09
C TYR A 315 12.84 -0.62 -9.04
N ARG A 316 12.84 -0.30 -10.34
CA ARG A 316 13.61 -1.03 -11.36
C ARG A 316 15.12 -0.94 -11.11
N ALA A 317 15.61 0.23 -10.68
CA ALA A 317 17.02 0.41 -10.35
C ALA A 317 17.44 -0.45 -9.15
N LEU A 318 16.58 -0.55 -8.13
CA LEU A 318 16.81 -1.36 -6.94
C LEU A 318 16.68 -2.85 -7.23
N ASP A 319 15.67 -3.24 -8.00
CA ASP A 319 15.47 -4.63 -8.45
C ASP A 319 16.69 -5.12 -9.26
N SER A 320 17.28 -4.26 -10.08
CA SER A 320 18.47 -4.61 -10.86
C SER A 320 19.76 -4.68 -10.03
N SER A 321 19.79 -4.11 -8.82
CA SER A 321 20.99 -4.07 -7.96
C SER A 321 21.05 -5.17 -6.92
N LEU A 322 19.96 -5.91 -6.72
CA LEU A 322 19.89 -7.02 -5.77
C LEU A 322 20.03 -8.36 -6.49
N ASP A 323 20.78 -9.29 -5.89
CA ASP A 323 20.83 -10.66 -6.38
C ASP A 323 19.57 -11.46 -5.98
N ALA A 324 19.45 -12.68 -6.52
CA ALA A 324 18.28 -13.52 -6.28
C ALA A 324 18.16 -13.99 -4.82
N GLU A 325 19.29 -14.21 -4.14
CA GLU A 325 19.33 -14.67 -2.75
C GLU A 325 18.85 -13.56 -1.81
N GLN A 326 19.37 -12.35 -2.00
CA GLN A 326 18.94 -11.15 -1.29
C GLN A 326 17.44 -10.92 -1.48
N LYS A 327 16.96 -10.95 -2.72
CA LYS A 327 15.52 -10.75 -3.02
C LYS A 327 14.65 -11.80 -2.33
N ALA A 328 15.03 -13.07 -2.38
CA ALA A 328 14.29 -14.14 -1.72
C ALA A 328 14.28 -13.97 -0.20
N LYS A 329 15.42 -13.61 0.40
CA LYS A 329 15.56 -13.47 1.86
C LYS A 329 14.66 -12.38 2.45
N MET A 330 14.37 -11.32 1.69
CA MET A 330 13.59 -10.18 2.16
C MET A 330 12.15 -10.11 1.63
N ASP A 331 11.71 -11.13 0.87
CA ASP A 331 10.48 -11.11 0.09
C ASP A 331 10.40 -9.84 -0.80
N PHE A 332 11.42 -9.60 -1.63
CA PHE A 332 11.49 -8.40 -2.47
C PHE A 332 10.42 -8.41 -3.56
N ASP A 333 9.39 -7.60 -3.35
CA ASP A 333 8.36 -7.31 -4.33
C ASP A 333 7.98 -5.81 -4.28
N VAL A 334 6.98 -5.41 -5.06
CA VAL A 334 6.54 -4.02 -5.14
C VAL A 334 5.90 -3.50 -3.83
N ILE A 335 5.25 -4.37 -3.06
CA ILE A 335 4.63 -4.01 -1.78
C ILE A 335 5.74 -3.83 -0.73
N MET A 336 6.73 -4.73 -0.70
CA MET A 336 7.90 -4.59 0.15
C MET A 336 8.65 -3.29 -0.17
N PHE A 337 8.84 -2.96 -1.45
CA PHE A 337 9.47 -1.70 -1.85
C PHE A 337 8.69 -0.45 -1.41
N GLU A 338 7.35 -0.46 -1.49
CA GLU A 338 6.54 0.63 -0.92
C GLU A 338 6.80 0.76 0.59
N HIS A 339 6.83 -0.37 1.29
CA HIS A 339 7.06 -0.41 2.72
C HIS A 339 8.46 0.10 3.10
N LEU A 340 9.48 -0.29 2.33
CA LEU A 340 10.85 0.19 2.46
C LEU A 340 10.92 1.72 2.42
N LEU A 341 10.27 2.36 1.44
CA LEU A 341 10.23 3.82 1.35
C LEU A 341 9.51 4.43 2.57
N CYS A 342 8.43 3.79 3.03
CA CYS A 342 7.73 4.15 4.26
C CYS A 342 8.64 4.11 5.50
N LYS A 343 9.61 3.19 5.59
CA LYS A 343 10.54 3.11 6.74
C LYS A 343 11.77 3.99 6.57
N TYR A 344 12.29 4.12 5.36
CA TYR A 344 13.53 4.86 5.10
C TYR A 344 13.45 6.32 5.58
N HIS A 345 12.34 7.04 5.40
CA HIS A 345 12.25 8.41 5.91
C HIS A 345 12.32 8.51 7.44
N ARG A 346 12.08 7.41 8.17
CA ARG A 346 12.12 7.36 9.64
C ARG A 346 13.55 7.18 10.14
N VAL A 347 14.36 6.37 9.43
CA VAL A 347 15.77 6.15 9.81
C VAL A 347 16.61 7.41 9.64
N GLN A 348 16.20 8.34 8.76
CA GLN A 348 16.87 9.65 8.60
C GLN A 348 16.77 10.56 9.84
N LYS A 349 16.13 10.10 10.92
CA LYS A 349 16.04 10.80 12.21
C LYS A 349 17.01 10.27 13.27
N LEU A 350 17.68 9.14 12.98
CA LEU A 350 18.87 8.71 13.71
C LEU A 350 20.02 9.64 13.34
#